data_AF-A0AAI9FZQ0-F1
#
_entry.id   AF-A0AAI9FZQ0-F1
#
_cell.length_a   1.000
_cell.length_b   1.000
_cell.length_c   1.000
_cell.angle_alpha   90.00
_cell.angle_beta   90.00
_cell.angle_gamma   90.00
#
_symmetry.space_group_name_H-M   'P 1'
#
loop_
_entity.id
_entity.type
_entity.pdbx_description
1 polymer ?
#
loop_
_entity_poly.entity_id
_entity_poly.type
_entity_poly.pdbx_seq_one_letter_code
_entity_poly.pdbx_strand_id
1 'polypeptide(L)'
;MIRTLTRCALLSALVASVCAANTASAASVSLIKAADRASLIESRHSAGEGAPAVPVTTRYFANDEMLISWDDQQVLMLCKEAVYLKIPAGKAGAGALAPETRQMIAYQALMSGMGSLAAVAEAAGDSVEVADDGSETRRVGESSWAYGVERYDVTTQRMADGALRVRTAKTETVNSAKPASPDDMFSTEDDQAARLSELAPVGSWTEVVIHGGPRQAQVDPAMSLKGWIPMEDDQATTVAEARRLHECR
;
A
#
# COMPACT_ATOMS: atom_id res chain seq x y z
N MET A 1 -83.97 -30.07 -25.24
CA MET A 1 -83.20 -30.17 -23.99
C MET A 1 -81.83 -29.53 -24.24
N ILE A 2 -81.54 -28.35 -23.66
CA ILE A 2 -80.65 -28.15 -22.48
C ILE A 2 -79.17 -28.42 -22.86
N ARG A 3 -78.14 -27.56 -22.71
CA ARG A 3 -77.91 -26.27 -22.04
C ARG A 3 -76.45 -25.80 -22.36
N THR A 4 -76.25 -24.48 -22.49
CA THR A 4 -75.14 -23.61 -22.00
C THR A 4 -73.63 -23.85 -22.29
N LEU A 5 -73.02 -22.74 -22.76
CA LEU A 5 -71.69 -22.14 -22.45
C LEU A 5 -70.98 -22.61 -21.16
N THR A 6 -69.63 -22.54 -21.09
CA THR A 6 -68.82 -21.65 -20.18
C THR A 6 -67.29 -21.90 -20.30
N ARG A 7 -66.53 -20.81 -20.11
CA ARG A 7 -65.07 -20.59 -20.05
C ARG A 7 -64.34 -21.31 -18.88
N CYS A 8 -63.03 -21.58 -19.01
CA CYS A 8 -61.97 -21.54 -17.96
C CYS A 8 -60.62 -21.91 -18.63
N ALA A 9 -59.70 -20.99 -18.96
CA ALA A 9 -58.72 -20.29 -18.12
C ALA A 9 -57.51 -21.15 -17.64
N LEU A 10 -56.33 -20.85 -18.23
CA LEU A 10 -54.96 -20.74 -17.70
C LEU A 10 -54.28 -21.90 -16.93
N LEU A 11 -53.02 -22.20 -17.30
CA LEU A 11 -51.83 -21.91 -16.46
C LEU A 11 -50.53 -22.36 -17.16
N SER A 12 -49.82 -21.41 -17.78
CA SER A 12 -48.41 -21.56 -18.15
C SER A 12 -47.58 -21.10 -16.95
N ALA A 13 -46.98 -22.02 -16.20
CA ALA A 13 -46.08 -21.70 -15.11
C ALA A 13 -44.69 -21.29 -15.67
N LEU A 14 -44.49 -19.98 -15.86
CA LEU A 14 -43.15 -19.40 -15.96
C LEU A 14 -42.59 -19.32 -14.54
N VAL A 15 -41.73 -20.27 -14.17
CA VAL A 15 -40.88 -20.12 -12.98
C VAL A 15 -39.84 -19.08 -13.34
N ALA A 16 -40.12 -17.82 -13.00
CA ALA A 16 -39.10 -16.79 -12.92
C ALA A 16 -38.17 -17.21 -11.76
N SER A 17 -37.05 -17.83 -12.08
CA SER A 17 -35.94 -17.97 -11.15
C SER A 17 -35.40 -16.58 -10.89
N VAL A 18 -35.98 -15.90 -9.89
CA VAL A 18 -35.39 -14.71 -9.30
C VAL A 18 -34.11 -15.20 -8.63
N CYS A 19 -32.99 -15.11 -9.33
CA CYS A 19 -31.70 -15.07 -8.68
C CYS A 19 -31.73 -13.84 -7.78
N ALA A 20 -32.08 -14.03 -6.51
CA ALA A 20 -31.74 -13.07 -5.49
C ALA A 20 -30.22 -13.02 -5.50
N ALA A 21 -29.67 -12.02 -6.19
CA ALA A 21 -28.30 -11.61 -5.95
C ALA A 21 -28.29 -11.13 -4.50
N ASN A 22 -27.95 -12.03 -3.58
CA ASN A 22 -27.60 -11.64 -2.23
C ASN A 22 -26.39 -10.74 -2.39
N THR A 23 -26.61 -9.43 -2.37
CA THR A 23 -25.54 -8.46 -2.19
C THR A 23 -24.89 -8.83 -0.87
N ALA A 24 -23.67 -9.37 -0.94
CA ALA A 24 -22.88 -9.66 0.24
C ALA A 24 -22.83 -8.38 1.09
N SER A 25 -23.06 -8.54 2.39
CA SER A 25 -22.85 -7.45 3.34
C SER A 25 -21.41 -6.96 3.20
N ALA A 26 -21.22 -5.65 3.23
CA ALA A 26 -19.92 -5.01 3.13
C ALA A 26 -19.67 -4.19 4.40
N ALA A 27 -18.44 -4.24 4.87
CA ALA A 27 -17.98 -3.46 6.00
C ALA A 27 -17.05 -2.35 5.51
N SER A 28 -17.28 -1.16 6.03
CA SER A 28 -16.38 -0.02 5.86
C SER A 28 -15.18 -0.13 6.81
N VAL A 29 -13.96 -0.11 6.28
CA VAL A 29 -12.70 -0.22 7.02
C VAL A 29 -11.86 1.03 6.80
N SER A 30 -11.32 1.62 7.87
CA SER A 30 -10.35 2.72 7.80
C SER A 30 -8.94 2.18 7.58
N LEU A 31 -8.28 2.62 6.50
CA LEU A 31 -6.92 2.22 6.12
C LEU A 31 -5.90 2.68 7.17
N ILE A 32 -6.02 3.91 7.65
CA ILE A 32 -5.14 4.48 8.67
C ILE A 32 -5.25 3.66 9.97
N LYS A 33 -6.48 3.34 10.42
CA LYS A 33 -6.66 2.52 11.63
C LYS A 33 -6.19 1.08 11.44
N ALA A 34 -6.35 0.51 10.24
CA ALA A 34 -5.84 -0.81 9.93
C ALA A 34 -4.31 -0.84 9.96
N ALA A 35 -3.66 0.16 9.36
CA ALA A 35 -2.21 0.30 9.36
C ALA A 35 -1.64 0.55 10.76
N ASP A 36 -2.27 1.41 11.57
CA ASP A 36 -1.88 1.69 12.96
C ASP A 36 -1.89 0.44 13.85
N ARG A 37 -2.74 -0.55 13.53
CA ARG A 37 -2.84 -1.82 14.24
C ARG A 37 -2.14 -2.98 13.53
N ALA A 38 -1.44 -2.71 12.44
CA ALA A 38 -0.80 -3.75 11.66
C ALA A 38 0.37 -4.37 12.43
N SER A 39 0.52 -5.68 12.27
CA SER A 39 1.71 -6.44 12.65
C SER A 39 2.68 -6.56 11.48
N LEU A 40 2.16 -6.51 10.25
CA LEU A 40 2.89 -6.56 9.01
C LEU A 40 2.12 -5.77 7.95
N ILE A 41 2.82 -4.96 7.17
CA ILE A 41 2.32 -4.38 5.93
C ILE A 41 3.21 -4.85 4.81
N GLU A 42 2.61 -5.40 3.77
CA GLU A 42 3.29 -5.73 2.52
C GLU A 42 2.86 -4.71 1.49
N SER A 43 3.80 -4.11 0.76
CA SER A 43 3.52 -3.20 -0.33
C SER A 43 4.23 -3.61 -1.61
N ARG A 44 3.60 -3.26 -2.73
CA ARG A 44 4.13 -3.46 -4.07
C ARG A 44 3.75 -2.25 -4.90
N HIS A 45 4.71 -1.76 -5.67
CA HIS A 45 4.48 -0.68 -6.62
C HIS A 45 5.06 -1.05 -7.97
N SER A 46 4.35 -0.74 -9.05
CA SER A 46 4.82 -0.86 -10.42
C SER A 46 4.54 0.43 -11.16
N ALA A 47 5.54 0.89 -11.92
CA ALA A 47 5.42 2.03 -12.81
C ALA A 47 4.60 1.73 -14.09
N GLY A 48 4.03 0.53 -14.24
CA GLY A 48 3.18 0.17 -15.38
C GLY A 48 3.77 -0.94 -16.25
N GLU A 49 3.41 -0.95 -17.53
CA GLU A 49 3.71 -2.05 -18.45
C GLU A 49 5.21 -2.42 -18.47
N GLY A 50 5.50 -3.69 -18.19
CA GLY A 50 6.87 -4.22 -18.16
C GLY A 50 7.70 -3.85 -16.93
N ALA A 51 7.24 -2.96 -16.05
CA ALA A 51 7.96 -2.58 -14.84
C ALA A 51 7.74 -3.60 -13.70
N PRO A 52 8.79 -4.27 -13.21
CA PRO A 52 8.65 -5.23 -12.11
C PRO A 52 8.18 -4.50 -10.85
N ALA A 53 7.28 -5.15 -10.10
CA ALA A 53 6.91 -4.66 -8.79
C ALA A 53 7.86 -5.22 -7.73
N VAL A 54 8.58 -4.35 -7.03
CA VAL A 54 9.44 -4.74 -5.92
C VAL A 54 8.59 -4.88 -4.66
N PRO A 55 8.52 -6.07 -4.03
CA PRO A 55 7.83 -6.23 -2.78
C PRO A 55 8.64 -5.61 -1.63
N VAL A 56 7.95 -4.84 -0.80
CA VAL A 56 8.47 -4.31 0.46
C VAL A 56 7.61 -4.85 1.59
N THR A 57 8.24 -5.30 2.66
CA THR A 57 7.53 -5.73 3.87
C THR A 57 7.98 -4.90 5.06
N THR A 58 7.04 -4.31 5.78
CA THR A 58 7.29 -3.61 7.05
C THR A 58 6.64 -4.39 8.17
N ARG A 59 7.44 -5.01 9.03
CA ARG A 59 6.98 -5.67 10.24
C ARG A 59 7.07 -4.72 11.42
N TYR A 60 5.99 -4.63 12.18
CA TYR A 60 5.86 -3.80 13.37
C TYR A 60 5.87 -4.66 14.63
N PHE A 61 6.67 -4.27 15.62
CA PHE A 61 6.75 -4.93 16.92
C PHE A 61 6.01 -4.10 17.98
N ALA A 62 5.66 -4.73 19.10
CA ALA A 62 4.87 -4.08 20.15
C ALA A 62 5.65 -3.01 20.92
N ASN A 63 6.99 -3.07 20.88
CA ASN A 63 7.90 -2.09 21.47
C ASN A 63 8.38 -1.02 20.46
N ASP A 64 7.55 -0.74 19.46
CA ASP A 64 7.78 0.26 18.40
C ASP A 64 9.01 0.01 17.49
N GLU A 65 9.61 -1.18 17.57
CA GLU A 65 10.63 -1.59 16.61
C GLU A 65 10.00 -1.90 15.25
N MET A 66 10.81 -1.77 14.21
CA MET A 66 10.39 -2.05 12.84
C MET A 66 11.48 -2.79 12.08
N LEU A 67 11.06 -3.78 11.28
CA LEU A 67 11.92 -4.42 10.30
C LEU A 67 11.33 -4.22 8.91
N ILE A 68 12.01 -3.44 8.09
CA ILE A 68 11.68 -3.23 6.68
C ILE A 68 12.57 -4.14 5.83
N SER A 69 12.00 -4.81 4.84
CA SER A 69 12.73 -5.68 3.92
C SER A 69 12.26 -5.47 2.50
N TRP A 70 13.19 -5.43 1.55
CA TRP A 70 12.93 -5.36 0.12
C TRP A 70 14.05 -6.08 -0.63
N ASP A 71 13.71 -6.87 -1.64
CA ASP A 71 14.65 -7.79 -2.29
C ASP A 71 15.43 -8.65 -1.26
N ASP A 72 16.75 -8.48 -1.21
CA ASP A 72 17.72 -9.08 -0.28
C ASP A 72 18.30 -8.06 0.72
N GLN A 73 17.65 -6.89 0.85
CA GLN A 73 18.04 -5.79 1.71
C GLN A 73 17.07 -5.63 2.88
N GLN A 74 17.59 -5.18 4.02
CA GLN A 74 16.77 -4.95 5.22
C GLN A 74 17.23 -3.70 5.98
N VAL A 75 16.27 -3.03 6.60
CA VAL A 75 16.49 -1.98 7.60
C VAL A 75 15.83 -2.42 8.88
N LEU A 76 16.62 -2.56 9.94
CA LEU A 76 16.14 -2.80 11.29
C LEU A 76 16.22 -1.49 12.05
N MET A 77 15.07 -0.98 12.49
CA MET A 77 14.95 0.17 13.37
C MET A 77 14.61 -0.34 14.77
N LEU A 78 15.55 -0.18 15.68
CA LEU A 78 15.34 -0.39 17.11
C LEU A 78 14.90 0.95 17.75
N CYS A 79 14.78 0.99 19.08
CA CYS A 79 14.44 2.21 19.79
C CYS A 79 15.45 3.35 19.50
N LYS A 80 15.06 4.61 19.81
CA LYS A 80 15.99 5.78 19.89
C LYS A 80 16.98 5.87 18.71
N GLU A 81 16.48 5.75 17.47
CA GLU A 81 17.28 5.94 16.24
C GLU A 81 18.38 4.88 16.00
N ALA A 82 18.39 3.79 16.78
CA ALA A 82 19.30 2.68 16.59
C ALA A 82 18.93 1.88 15.33
N VAL A 83 19.50 2.29 14.20
CA VAL A 83 19.17 1.74 12.89
C VAL A 83 20.33 0.95 12.31
N TYR A 84 20.01 -0.23 11.77
CA TYR A 84 20.97 -1.17 11.21
C TYR A 84 20.53 -1.57 9.81
N LEU A 85 21.47 -1.55 8.86
CA LEU A 85 21.25 -1.90 7.47
C LEU A 85 21.86 -3.27 7.16
N LYS A 86 21.10 -4.14 6.53
CA LYS A 86 21.62 -5.36 5.92
C LYS A 86 21.61 -5.19 4.41
N ILE A 87 22.78 -4.89 3.86
CA ILE A 87 22.96 -4.66 2.42
C ILE A 87 23.96 -5.70 1.89
N PRO A 88 23.62 -6.47 0.85
CA PRO A 88 24.55 -7.41 0.23
C PRO A 88 25.82 -6.69 -0.26
N ALA A 89 26.99 -7.33 -0.09
CA ALA A 89 28.28 -6.74 -0.44
C ALA A 89 28.37 -6.27 -1.91
N GLY A 90 27.72 -6.98 -2.84
CA GLY A 90 27.67 -6.59 -4.25
C GLY A 90 26.88 -5.31 -4.53
N LYS A 91 26.00 -4.88 -3.62
CA LYS A 91 25.19 -3.66 -3.72
C LYS A 91 25.77 -2.49 -2.92
N ALA A 92 26.66 -2.74 -1.97
CA ALA A 92 27.23 -1.73 -1.08
C ALA A 92 28.39 -0.91 -1.70
N GLY A 93 28.84 -1.26 -2.91
CA GLY A 93 30.04 -0.67 -3.52
C GLY A 93 31.34 -1.26 -2.92
N ALA A 94 32.49 -0.93 -3.52
CA ALA A 94 33.79 -1.52 -3.16
C ALA A 94 34.40 -1.01 -1.83
N GLY A 95 33.58 -0.52 -0.90
CA GLY A 95 34.01 0.06 0.38
C GLY A 95 32.88 0.09 1.41
N ALA A 96 33.17 0.58 2.63
CA ALA A 96 32.13 0.84 3.61
C ALA A 96 31.18 1.93 3.10
N LEU A 97 29.87 1.74 3.24
CA LEU A 97 28.87 2.74 2.86
C LEU A 97 29.14 4.06 3.62
N ALA A 98 29.19 5.17 2.90
CA ALA A 98 29.29 6.50 3.50
C ALA A 98 28.05 6.80 4.37
N PRO A 99 28.17 7.56 5.46
CA PRO A 99 27.04 7.87 6.37
C PRO A 99 25.80 8.42 5.64
N GLU A 100 26.00 9.32 4.68
CA GLU A 100 24.92 9.93 3.90
C GLU A 100 24.18 8.89 3.05
N THR A 101 24.91 7.91 2.52
CA THR A 101 24.31 6.81 1.75
C THR A 101 23.51 5.89 2.65
N ARG A 102 23.99 5.62 3.87
CA ARG A 102 23.24 4.83 4.87
C ARG A 102 21.93 5.53 5.23
N GLN A 103 21.98 6.85 5.45
CA GLN A 103 20.80 7.67 5.78
C GLN A 103 19.79 7.64 4.63
N MET A 104 20.26 7.83 3.40
CA MET A 104 19.41 7.78 2.21
C MET A 104 18.71 6.42 2.07
N ILE A 105 19.42 5.31 2.26
CA ILE A 105 18.84 3.96 2.18
C ILE A 105 17.79 3.75 3.26
N ALA A 106 18.08 4.11 4.52
CA ALA A 106 17.13 3.99 5.62
C ALA A 106 15.86 4.83 5.37
N TYR A 107 16.03 6.07 4.91
CA TYR A 107 14.94 6.97 4.56
C TYR A 107 14.09 6.42 3.41
N GLN A 108 14.72 5.94 2.33
CA GLN A 108 14.01 5.34 1.20
C GLN A 108 13.19 4.11 1.61
N ALA A 109 13.75 3.24 2.46
CA ALA A 109 13.02 2.07 2.96
C ALA A 109 11.79 2.47 3.77
N LEU A 110 11.94 3.43 4.68
CA LEU A 110 10.85 3.97 5.49
C LEU A 110 9.76 4.62 4.62
N MET A 111 10.17 5.47 3.68
CA MET A 111 9.27 6.16 2.76
C MET A 111 8.60 5.22 1.77
N SER A 112 9.22 4.11 1.38
CA SER A 112 8.61 3.14 0.47
C SER A 112 7.38 2.49 1.08
N GLY A 113 7.46 2.07 2.35
CA GLY A 113 6.32 1.50 3.07
C GLY A 113 5.20 2.51 3.29
N MET A 114 5.52 3.69 3.87
CA MET A 114 4.51 4.72 4.14
C MET A 114 3.94 5.35 2.86
N GLY A 115 4.79 5.58 1.86
CA GLY A 115 4.40 6.15 0.57
C GLY A 115 3.46 5.23 -0.20
N SER A 116 3.65 3.90 -0.13
CA SER A 116 2.72 2.96 -0.75
C SER A 116 1.33 3.00 -0.11
N LEU A 117 1.28 3.07 1.24
CA LEU A 117 0.02 3.21 1.97
C LEU A 117 -0.66 4.55 1.64
N ALA A 118 0.10 5.64 1.61
CA ALA A 118 -0.40 6.97 1.26
C ALA A 118 -0.97 6.99 -0.16
N ALA A 119 -0.25 6.45 -1.14
CA ALA A 119 -0.70 6.39 -2.54
C ALA A 119 -2.02 5.61 -2.69
N VAL A 120 -2.16 4.50 -1.97
CA VAL A 120 -3.42 3.74 -1.96
C VAL A 120 -4.52 4.52 -1.25
N ALA A 121 -4.25 5.13 -0.11
CA ALA A 121 -5.23 5.91 0.65
C ALA A 121 -5.66 7.19 -0.08
N GLU A 122 -4.80 7.78 -0.91
CA GLU A 122 -5.12 8.95 -1.72
C GLU A 122 -6.09 8.60 -2.85
N ALA A 123 -5.83 7.51 -3.58
CA ALA A 123 -6.69 7.07 -4.67
C ALA A 123 -7.97 6.37 -4.20
N ALA A 124 -7.90 5.58 -3.13
CA ALA A 124 -9.07 4.91 -2.56
C ALA A 124 -9.86 5.85 -1.64
N GLY A 125 -9.21 6.71 -0.88
CA GLY A 125 -9.77 7.31 0.34
C GLY A 125 -9.57 6.40 1.55
N ASP A 126 -9.57 6.99 2.75
CA ASP A 126 -9.29 6.25 4.00
C ASP A 126 -10.35 5.18 4.32
N SER A 127 -11.62 5.41 3.97
CA SER A 127 -12.70 4.48 4.24
C SER A 127 -12.95 3.60 3.02
N VAL A 128 -12.64 2.31 3.11
CA VAL A 128 -12.84 1.35 2.04
C VAL A 128 -13.91 0.33 2.38
N GLU A 129 -14.79 0.05 1.42
CA GLU A 129 -15.75 -1.05 1.52
C GLU A 129 -15.06 -2.38 1.22
N VAL A 130 -15.39 -3.41 1.99
CA VAL A 130 -14.86 -4.76 1.84
C VAL A 130 -15.99 -5.76 2.07
N ALA A 131 -16.17 -6.71 1.15
CA ALA A 131 -17.21 -7.73 1.31
C ALA A 131 -16.89 -8.67 2.49
N ASP A 132 -17.91 -9.00 3.27
CA ASP A 132 -17.80 -9.87 4.45
C ASP A 132 -17.49 -11.33 4.09
N ASP A 133 -17.80 -11.74 2.86
CA ASP A 133 -17.53 -13.08 2.33
C ASP A 133 -16.11 -13.23 1.74
N GLY A 134 -15.29 -12.17 1.80
CA GLY A 134 -13.93 -12.15 1.26
C GLY A 134 -13.85 -12.03 -0.26
N SER A 135 -14.98 -11.78 -0.94
CA SER A 135 -14.96 -11.45 -2.36
C SER A 135 -14.27 -10.10 -2.61
N GLU A 136 -13.65 -9.98 -3.80
CA GLU A 136 -13.05 -8.71 -4.22
C GLU A 136 -14.16 -7.72 -4.59
N THR A 137 -14.07 -6.52 -4.03
CA THR A 137 -14.89 -5.38 -4.41
C THR A 137 -14.10 -4.42 -5.28
N ARG A 138 -14.76 -3.78 -6.25
CA ARG A 138 -14.15 -2.89 -7.24
C ARG A 138 -14.92 -1.59 -7.36
N ARG A 139 -14.22 -0.46 -7.47
CA ARG A 139 -14.81 0.85 -7.73
C ARG A 139 -13.82 1.81 -8.40
N VAL A 140 -14.34 2.93 -8.86
CA VAL A 140 -13.51 4.06 -9.28
C VAL A 140 -13.07 4.87 -8.07
N GLY A 141 -11.79 5.23 -8.04
CA GLY A 141 -11.19 6.19 -7.12
C GLY A 141 -10.65 7.39 -7.88
N GLU A 142 -10.57 8.55 -7.23
CA GLU A 142 -10.02 9.77 -7.82
C GLU A 142 -9.06 10.43 -6.82
N SER A 143 -7.91 10.89 -7.32
CA SER A 143 -7.05 11.84 -6.60
C SER A 143 -6.96 13.17 -7.35
N SER A 144 -6.87 14.28 -6.62
CA SER A 144 -6.66 15.60 -7.21
C SER A 144 -5.17 15.85 -7.44
N TRP A 145 -4.84 16.45 -8.58
CA TRP A 145 -3.51 17.01 -8.84
C TRP A 145 -3.64 18.49 -9.27
N ALA A 146 -2.52 19.16 -9.49
CA ALA A 146 -2.47 20.62 -9.70
C ALA A 146 -3.48 21.15 -10.75
N TYR A 147 -3.79 20.38 -11.79
CA TYR A 147 -4.66 20.81 -12.89
C TYR A 147 -5.81 19.86 -13.22
N GLY A 148 -6.19 18.95 -12.32
CA GLY A 148 -7.33 18.07 -12.56
C GLY A 148 -7.36 16.88 -11.63
N VAL A 149 -7.73 15.71 -12.17
CA VAL A 149 -7.85 14.47 -11.40
C VAL A 149 -7.13 13.30 -12.07
N GLU A 150 -6.55 12.42 -11.27
CA GLU A 150 -6.14 11.09 -11.68
C GLU A 150 -7.26 10.11 -11.31
N ARG A 151 -7.62 9.22 -12.24
CA ARG A 151 -8.61 8.17 -11.99
C ARG A 151 -7.94 6.83 -11.79
N TYR A 152 -8.51 6.06 -10.88
CA TYR A 152 -8.00 4.78 -10.46
C TYR A 152 -9.09 3.73 -10.48
N ASP A 153 -8.73 2.54 -10.90
CA ASP A 153 -9.43 1.33 -10.54
C ASP A 153 -8.96 0.87 -9.16
N VAL A 154 -9.88 0.81 -8.21
CA VAL A 154 -9.61 0.45 -6.82
C VAL A 154 -10.23 -0.91 -6.54
N THR A 155 -9.40 -1.89 -6.16
CA THR A 155 -9.88 -3.17 -5.65
C THR A 155 -9.54 -3.34 -4.18
N THR A 156 -10.49 -3.91 -3.43
CA THR A 156 -10.38 -4.15 -2.00
C THR A 156 -10.86 -5.56 -1.68
N GLN A 157 -10.18 -6.24 -0.77
CA GLN A 157 -10.49 -7.62 -0.44
C GLN A 157 -10.08 -7.95 1.00
N ARG A 158 -10.91 -8.72 1.71
CA ARG A 158 -10.51 -9.40 2.94
C ARG A 158 -9.93 -10.76 2.56
N MET A 159 -8.65 -10.95 2.86
CA MET A 159 -7.94 -12.20 2.62
C MET A 159 -8.40 -13.28 3.61
N ALA A 160 -8.10 -14.55 3.31
CA ALA A 160 -8.54 -15.69 4.11
C ALA A 160 -7.98 -15.69 5.55
N ASP A 161 -6.82 -15.08 5.77
CA ASP A 161 -6.20 -14.87 7.08
C ASP A 161 -6.72 -13.60 7.80
N GLY A 162 -7.68 -12.90 7.19
CA GLY A 162 -8.26 -11.66 7.69
C GLY A 162 -7.52 -10.39 7.30
N ALA A 163 -6.37 -10.50 6.59
CA ALA A 163 -5.63 -9.34 6.12
C ALA A 163 -6.46 -8.51 5.14
N LEU A 164 -6.25 -7.20 5.15
CA LEU A 164 -6.90 -6.28 4.21
C LEU A 164 -5.98 -6.05 3.02
N ARG A 165 -6.40 -6.46 1.83
CA ARG A 165 -5.73 -6.13 0.57
C ARG A 165 -6.43 -4.96 -0.09
N VAL A 166 -5.64 -3.98 -0.54
CA VAL A 166 -6.12 -2.84 -1.32
C VAL A 166 -5.15 -2.59 -2.46
N ARG A 167 -5.68 -2.44 -3.67
CA ARG A 167 -4.92 -2.16 -4.87
C ARG A 167 -5.53 -0.99 -5.60
N THR A 168 -4.69 -0.07 -6.06
CA THR A 168 -5.09 1.06 -6.90
C THR A 168 -4.29 0.99 -8.20
N ALA A 169 -4.97 1.03 -9.32
CA ALA A 169 -4.36 1.01 -10.65
C ALA A 169 -4.82 2.23 -11.42
N LYS A 170 -3.87 3.07 -11.85
CA LYS A 170 -4.19 4.31 -12.55
C LYS A 170 -4.76 4.01 -13.93
N THR A 171 -5.95 4.51 -14.21
CA THR A 171 -6.65 4.31 -15.49
C THR A 171 -6.64 5.55 -16.37
N GLU A 172 -6.54 6.75 -15.78
CA GLU A 172 -6.63 8.00 -16.53
C GLU A 172 -5.92 9.14 -15.80
N THR A 173 -5.38 10.09 -16.58
CA THR A 173 -5.03 11.43 -16.10
C THR A 173 -5.93 12.43 -16.82
N VAL A 174 -6.78 13.13 -16.09
CA VAL A 174 -7.63 14.19 -16.63
C VAL A 174 -6.96 15.53 -16.36
N ASN A 175 -6.59 16.24 -17.44
CA ASN A 175 -6.11 17.61 -17.37
C ASN A 175 -7.25 18.57 -17.70
N SER A 176 -7.51 19.51 -16.80
CA SER A 176 -8.51 20.56 -16.89
C SER A 176 -7.91 21.96 -16.81
N ALA A 177 -6.58 22.09 -16.96
CA ALA A 177 -5.89 23.35 -17.04
C ALA A 177 -6.48 24.23 -18.15
N LYS A 178 -6.60 25.53 -17.87
CA LYS A 178 -6.90 26.51 -18.90
C LYS A 178 -5.60 26.83 -19.67
N PRO A 179 -5.69 27.13 -20.97
CA PRO A 179 -4.55 27.67 -21.71
C PRO A 179 -3.96 28.88 -20.99
N ALA A 180 -2.63 28.91 -20.84
CA ALA A 180 -1.95 30.02 -20.20
C ALA A 180 -2.02 31.28 -21.07
N SER A 181 -2.19 32.44 -20.43
CA SER A 181 -2.04 33.75 -21.07
C SER A 181 -0.55 34.11 -21.21
N PRO A 182 -0.13 34.88 -22.24
CA PRO A 182 1.24 35.36 -22.36
C PRO A 182 1.75 36.20 -21.16
N ASP A 183 0.83 36.78 -20.38
CA ASP A 183 1.14 37.59 -19.20
C ASP A 183 1.12 36.77 -17.89
N ASP A 184 0.84 35.46 -17.94
CA ASP A 184 0.77 34.62 -16.75
C ASP A 184 2.18 34.35 -16.21
N MET A 185 2.40 34.73 -14.95
CA MET A 185 3.66 34.49 -14.23
C MET A 185 3.69 33.13 -13.50
N PHE A 186 2.56 32.41 -13.46
CA PHE A 186 2.38 31.09 -12.81
C PHE A 186 1.43 30.24 -13.66
N SER A 187 1.53 28.90 -13.59
CA SER A 187 0.74 28.00 -14.45
C SER A 187 0.91 28.28 -15.94
N THR A 188 2.12 28.66 -16.34
CA THR A 188 2.54 28.76 -17.74
C THR A 188 2.42 27.39 -18.42
N GLU A 189 2.45 27.34 -19.76
CA GLU A 189 2.43 26.04 -20.44
C GLU A 189 3.58 25.12 -20.00
N ASP A 190 4.76 25.69 -19.77
CA ASP A 190 5.93 24.94 -19.27
C ASP A 190 5.70 24.39 -17.86
N ASP A 191 5.11 25.16 -16.95
CA ASP A 191 4.77 24.70 -15.59
C ASP A 191 3.70 23.60 -15.65
N GLN A 192 2.64 23.78 -16.45
CA GLN A 192 1.60 22.78 -16.64
C GLN A 192 2.15 21.46 -17.19
N ALA A 193 3.02 21.54 -18.20
CA ALA A 193 3.68 20.38 -18.78
C ALA A 193 4.63 19.70 -17.78
N ALA A 194 5.39 20.47 -17.00
CA ALA A 194 6.25 19.95 -15.96
C ALA A 194 5.45 19.19 -14.90
N ARG A 195 4.37 19.76 -14.36
CA ARG A 195 3.50 19.07 -13.38
C ARG A 195 2.86 17.82 -13.93
N LEU A 196 2.43 17.85 -15.19
CA LEU A 196 1.86 16.66 -15.84
C LEU A 196 2.91 15.54 -15.96
N SER A 197 4.18 15.88 -16.21
CA SER A 197 5.28 14.92 -16.35
C SER A 197 5.71 14.27 -15.02
N GLU A 198 5.40 14.90 -13.88
CA GLU A 198 5.66 14.35 -12.54
C GLU A 198 4.66 13.26 -12.14
N LEU A 199 3.50 13.19 -12.80
CA LEU A 199 2.48 12.20 -12.49
C LEU A 199 2.89 10.80 -12.93
N ALA A 200 2.48 9.79 -12.14
CA ALA A 200 2.69 8.40 -12.52
C ALA A 200 1.98 8.10 -13.87
N PRO A 201 2.55 7.26 -14.74
CA PRO A 201 1.92 6.93 -16.02
C PRO A 201 0.63 6.13 -15.80
N VAL A 202 -0.30 6.21 -16.76
CA VAL A 202 -1.47 5.31 -16.81
C VAL A 202 -0.99 3.87 -16.89
N GLY A 203 -1.64 2.97 -16.14
CA GLY A 203 -1.23 1.58 -15.97
C GLY A 203 -0.30 1.33 -14.79
N SER A 204 0.26 2.38 -14.17
CA SER A 204 0.93 2.24 -12.87
C SER A 204 -0.05 1.75 -11.81
N TRP A 205 0.46 1.02 -10.83
CA TRP A 205 -0.37 0.50 -9.75
C TRP A 205 0.41 0.35 -8.46
N THR A 206 -0.32 0.45 -7.35
CA THR A 206 0.18 0.21 -6.00
C THR A 206 -0.76 -0.76 -5.30
N GLU A 207 -0.20 -1.69 -4.54
CA GLU A 207 -0.94 -2.64 -3.73
C GLU A 207 -0.37 -2.64 -2.32
N VAL A 208 -1.25 -2.68 -1.33
CA VAL A 208 -0.92 -2.89 0.07
C VAL A 208 -1.73 -4.05 0.64
N VAL A 209 -1.09 -4.89 1.45
CA VAL A 209 -1.73 -5.93 2.25
C VAL A 209 -1.41 -5.65 3.71
N ILE A 210 -2.45 -5.36 4.49
CA ILE A 210 -2.37 -4.96 5.88
C ILE A 210 -2.78 -6.14 6.75
N HIS A 211 -1.80 -6.73 7.42
CA HIS A 211 -1.98 -7.86 8.32
C HIS A 211 -2.17 -7.34 9.74
N GLY A 212 -3.40 -7.42 10.25
CA GLY A 212 -3.70 -7.13 11.66
C GLY A 212 -3.20 -8.22 12.61
N GLY A 213 -3.66 -8.15 13.86
CA GLY A 213 -3.37 -9.17 14.88
C GLY A 213 -2.29 -8.74 15.88
N PRO A 214 -1.97 -9.60 16.87
CA PRO A 214 -1.01 -9.27 17.90
C PRO A 214 0.39 -9.10 17.28
N ARG A 215 1.02 -7.95 17.57
CA ARG A 215 2.43 -7.74 17.24
C ARG A 215 3.30 -8.69 18.06
N GLN A 216 4.40 -9.15 17.47
CA GLN A 216 5.47 -9.75 18.26
C GLN A 216 5.98 -8.72 19.26
N ALA A 217 6.32 -9.15 20.48
CA ALA A 217 6.68 -8.21 21.54
C ALA A 217 7.86 -7.31 21.13
N GLN A 218 8.89 -7.91 20.53
CA GLN A 218 10.13 -7.26 20.12
C GLN A 218 10.89 -8.17 19.15
N VAL A 219 11.90 -7.64 18.46
CA VAL A 219 12.85 -8.46 17.69
C VAL A 219 13.61 -9.39 18.64
N ASP A 220 13.87 -10.62 18.19
CA ASP A 220 14.62 -11.63 18.96
C ASP A 220 15.94 -11.03 19.49
N PRO A 221 16.13 -10.92 20.82
CA PRO A 221 17.35 -10.37 21.41
C PRO A 221 18.63 -11.13 20.98
N ALA A 222 18.51 -12.43 20.66
CA ALA A 222 19.62 -13.26 20.23
C ALA A 222 19.93 -13.15 18.71
N MET A 223 19.11 -12.41 17.95
CA MET A 223 19.36 -12.17 16.54
C MET A 223 20.74 -11.56 16.33
N SER A 224 21.55 -12.21 15.49
CA SER A 224 22.89 -11.74 15.18
C SER A 224 22.85 -10.52 14.26
N LEU A 225 23.64 -9.52 14.63
CA LEU A 225 23.91 -8.32 13.83
C LEU A 225 25.22 -8.42 13.04
N LYS A 226 25.80 -9.63 12.94
CA LYS A 226 26.97 -9.85 12.08
C LYS A 226 26.63 -9.55 10.62
N GLY A 227 27.43 -8.67 10.01
CA GLY A 227 27.23 -8.22 8.63
C GLY A 227 26.13 -7.16 8.46
N TRP A 228 25.54 -6.69 9.56
CA TRP A 228 24.73 -5.48 9.56
C TRP A 228 25.64 -4.26 9.70
N ILE A 229 25.26 -3.18 9.03
CA ILE A 229 25.96 -1.90 9.01
C ILE A 229 25.17 -0.95 9.91
N PRO A 230 25.71 -0.53 11.07
CA PRO A 230 25.04 0.45 11.91
C PRO A 230 25.01 1.83 11.23
N MET A 231 23.98 2.61 11.53
CA MET A 231 23.90 4.02 11.11
C MET A 231 25.01 4.87 11.74
N GLU A 232 25.26 4.64 13.02
CA GLU A 232 26.35 5.24 13.79
C GLU A 232 27.56 4.29 13.84
N ASP A 233 28.70 4.73 14.34
CA ASP A 233 29.91 3.89 14.36
C ASP A 233 29.89 2.83 15.48
N ASP A 234 28.90 2.86 16.36
CA ASP A 234 28.73 1.89 17.44
C ASP A 234 28.23 0.53 16.92
N GLN A 235 29.13 -0.46 16.96
CA GLN A 235 28.87 -1.78 16.42
C GLN A 235 28.41 -2.76 17.50
N ALA A 236 27.20 -3.29 17.34
CA ALA A 236 26.69 -4.40 18.14
C ALA A 236 26.82 -5.75 17.41
N THR A 237 27.00 -6.83 18.17
CA THR A 237 27.01 -8.21 17.63
C THR A 237 25.64 -8.88 17.66
N THR A 238 24.73 -8.40 18.52
CA THR A 238 23.37 -8.91 18.71
C THR A 238 22.38 -7.78 18.96
N VAL A 239 21.10 -8.03 18.73
CA VAL A 239 20.03 -7.05 19.03
C VAL A 239 20.00 -6.68 20.53
N ALA A 240 20.23 -7.63 21.44
CA ALA A 240 20.32 -7.34 22.86
C ALA A 240 21.47 -6.39 23.22
N GLU A 241 22.60 -6.49 22.52
CA GLU A 241 23.72 -5.57 22.69
C GLU A 241 23.42 -4.19 22.11
N ALA A 242 22.86 -4.13 20.89
CA ALA A 242 22.44 -2.87 20.29
C ALA A 242 21.48 -2.09 21.20
N ARG A 243 20.48 -2.78 21.75
CA ARG A 243 19.55 -2.18 22.73
C ARG A 243 20.27 -1.60 23.95
N ARG A 244 21.29 -2.28 24.47
CA ARG A 244 22.06 -1.77 25.62
C ARG A 244 22.90 -0.55 25.26
N LEU A 245 23.54 -0.55 24.09
CA LEU A 245 24.36 0.56 23.60
C LEU A 245 23.52 1.83 23.41
N HIS A 246 22.33 1.69 22.83
CA HIS A 246 21.44 2.83 22.55
C HIS A 246 20.41 3.08 23.66
N GLU A 247 20.61 2.49 24.85
CA GLU A 247 19.74 2.66 26.03
C GLU A 247 18.24 2.45 25.74
N CYS A 248 17.93 1.40 24.98
CA CYS A 248 16.58 0.90 24.80
C CYS A 248 16.06 0.29 26.09
N ARG A 249 14.86 0.74 26.49
CA ARG A 249 14.16 0.23 27.66
C ARG A 249 13.27 -0.94 27.29
#